data_AF-A0A1F7QIX5-F1
#
_entry.id   AF-A0A1F7QIX5-F1
#
_cell.length_a   1.000
_cell.length_b   1.000
_cell.length_c   1.000
_cell.angle_alpha   90.00
_cell.angle_beta   90.00
_cell.angle_gamma   90.00
#
_symmetry.space_group_name_H-M   'P 1'
#
loop_
_entity.id
_entity.type
_entity.pdbx_description
1 polymer ?
#
loop_
_entity_poly.entity_id
_entity_poly.type
_entity_poly.pdbx_seq_one_letter_code
_entity_poly.pdbx_strand_id
1 'polypeptide(L)'
;MLAVAANVTRFFRNESCGKCVPCRVGTEKVVDMLDKILTGKSDGKLREVLPGLEETLAQTSICGLGQVALNPLASVLRAWPEVLNR
;
A
#
# COMPACT_ATOMS: atom_id res chain seq x y z
N MET A 1 7.14 13.08 -0.94
CA MET A 1 5.78 12.48 -0.91
C MET A 1 5.82 10.96 -0.72
N LEU A 2 6.55 10.19 -1.54
CA LEU A 2 6.58 8.72 -1.42
C LEU A 2 6.99 8.21 -0.02
N ALA A 3 8.03 8.80 0.60
CA ALA A 3 8.45 8.41 1.95
C ALA A 3 7.36 8.62 3.02
N VAL A 4 6.56 9.69 2.89
CA VAL A 4 5.44 9.96 3.79
C VAL A 4 4.34 8.92 3.58
N ALA A 5 3.97 8.65 2.32
CA ALA A 5 3.00 7.61 1.99
C ALA A 5 3.44 6.24 2.54
N ALA A 6 4.71 5.89 2.35
CA ALA A 6 5.27 4.64 2.85
C ALA A 6 5.19 4.55 4.38
N ASN A 7 5.50 5.63 5.09
CA ASN A 7 5.38 5.64 6.56
C ASN A 7 3.94 5.42 7.03
N VAL A 8 2.96 6.06 6.38
CA VAL A 8 1.54 5.88 6.72
C VAL A 8 1.05 4.47 6.36
N THR A 9 1.46 3.92 5.21
CA THR A 9 1.13 2.54 4.84
C THR A 9 1.75 1.52 5.81
N ARG A 10 2.98 1.76 6.31
CA ARG A 10 3.58 0.94 7.38
C ARG A 10 2.78 1.00 8.68
N PHE A 11 2.25 2.17 9.04
CA PHE A 11 1.37 2.29 10.19
C PHE A 11 0.14 1.38 10.05
N PHE A 12 -0.56 1.43 8.91
CA PHE A 12 -1.70 0.53 8.66
C PHE A 12 -1.33 -0.96 8.66
N ARG A 13 -0.15 -1.32 8.15
CA ARG A 13 0.37 -2.70 8.24
C ARG A 13 0.56 -3.11 9.70
N ASN A 14 1.21 -2.26 10.50
CA ASN A 14 1.50 -2.55 11.91
C ASN A 14 0.23 -2.62 12.78
N GLU A 15 -0.77 -1.78 12.48
CA GLU A 15 -2.06 -1.74 13.20
C GLU A 15 -3.09 -2.74 12.66
N SER A 16 -2.72 -3.58 11.71
CA SER A 16 -3.59 -4.66 11.27
C SER A 16 -3.87 -5.61 12.43
N CYS A 17 -5.13 -5.75 12.83
CA CYS A 17 -5.55 -6.74 13.83
C CYS A 17 -5.44 -8.20 13.33
N GLY A 18 -5.12 -8.39 12.04
CA GLY A 18 -4.86 -9.69 11.45
C GLY A 18 -6.10 -10.52 11.10
N LYS A 19 -7.34 -10.07 11.35
CA LYS A 19 -8.54 -10.90 11.08
C LYS A 19 -8.79 -11.17 9.60
N CYS A 20 -8.67 -10.15 8.75
CA CYS A 20 -8.89 -10.27 7.31
C CYS A 20 -7.57 -10.57 6.60
N VAL A 21 -7.51 -11.66 5.84
CA VAL A 21 -6.38 -11.98 4.94
C VAL A 21 -5.98 -10.81 4.03
N PRO A 22 -6.91 -10.12 3.32
CA PRO A 22 -6.55 -8.99 2.45
C PRO A 22 -5.85 -7.85 3.22
N CYS A 23 -6.35 -7.49 4.40
CA CYS A 23 -5.72 -6.45 5.22
C CYS A 23 -4.34 -6.88 5.74
N ARG A 24 -4.22 -8.10 6.31
CA ARG A 24 -2.97 -8.59 6.91
C ARG A 24 -1.87 -8.78 5.88
N VAL A 25 -2.17 -9.50 4.79
CA VAL A 25 -1.18 -9.89 3.77
C VAL A 25 -1.02 -8.81 2.70
N GLY A 26 -2.11 -8.12 2.34
CA GLY A 26 -2.06 -7.09 1.30
C GLY A 26 -1.26 -5.86 1.72
N THR A 27 -1.40 -5.41 2.98
CA THR A 27 -0.60 -4.28 3.49
C THR A 27 0.88 -4.64 3.61
N GLU A 28 1.20 -5.85 4.08
CA GLU A 28 2.58 -6.38 4.12
C GLU A 28 3.20 -6.41 2.71
N LYS A 29 2.49 -6.97 1.74
CA LYS A 29 2.94 -7.02 0.34
C LYS A 29 3.23 -5.64 -0.25
N VAL A 30 2.39 -4.64 0.04
CA VAL A 30 2.60 -3.27 -0.44
C VAL A 30 3.80 -2.62 0.25
N VAL A 31 3.97 -2.80 1.56
CA VAL A 31 5.14 -2.28 2.29
C VAL A 31 6.43 -2.89 1.75
N ASP A 32 6.47 -4.19 1.47
CA ASP A 32 7.66 -4.83 0.90
C ASP A 32 8.03 -4.28 -0.48
N MET A 33 7.03 -4.00 -1.33
CA MET A 33 7.25 -3.38 -2.64
C MET A 33 7.75 -1.94 -2.49
N LEU A 34 7.19 -1.16 -1.57
CA LEU A 34 7.66 0.19 -1.27
C LEU A 34 9.10 0.21 -0.78
N ASP A 35 9.49 -0.76 0.05
CA ASP A 35 10.85 -0.85 0.60
C ASP A 35 11.87 -1.15 -0.48
N LYS A 36 11.50 -2.02 -1.43
CA LYS A 36 12.30 -2.26 -2.64
C LYS A 36 12.45 -0.99 -3.47
N ILE A 37 11.38 -0.20 -3.64
CA ILE A 37 11.46 1.08 -4.36
C ILE A 37 12.41 2.06 -3.64
N LEU A 38 12.23 2.25 -2.33
CA LEU A 38 13.05 3.19 -1.54
C LEU A 38 14.53 2.79 -1.47
N THR A 39 14.86 1.53 -1.73
CA THR A 39 16.25 1.02 -1.74
C THR A 39 16.82 0.85 -3.15
N GLY A 40 16.12 1.30 -4.19
CA GLY A 40 16.57 1.19 -5.59
C GLY A 40 16.54 -0.24 -6.15
N LYS A 41 15.78 -1.15 -5.52
CA LYS A 41 15.64 -2.57 -5.87
C LYS A 41 14.24 -2.91 -6.42
N SER A 42 13.54 -1.91 -6.95
CA SER A 42 12.19 -2.07 -7.49
C SER A 42 12.16 -3.01 -8.68
N ASP A 43 11.10 -3.82 -8.78
CA ASP A 43 10.77 -4.61 -9.98
C ASP A 43 9.70 -3.94 -10.86
N GLY A 44 9.30 -2.70 -10.52
CA GLY A 44 8.33 -1.91 -11.28
C GLY A 44 6.86 -2.33 -11.10
N LYS A 45 6.56 -3.39 -10.34
CA LYS A 45 5.21 -4.00 -10.31
C LYS A 45 4.19 -3.26 -9.44
N LEU A 46 4.64 -2.36 -8.56
CA LEU A 46 3.74 -1.68 -7.62
C LEU A 46 2.59 -0.95 -8.34
N ARG A 47 2.88 -0.29 -9.46
CA ARG A 47 1.88 0.50 -10.21
C ARG A 47 0.78 -0.39 -10.81
N GLU A 48 1.11 -1.60 -11.21
CA GLU A 48 0.17 -2.56 -11.80
C GLU A 48 -0.68 -3.26 -10.74
N VAL A 49 -0.05 -3.64 -9.61
CA VAL A 49 -0.69 -4.46 -8.58
C VAL A 49 -1.53 -3.63 -7.61
N LEU A 50 -1.14 -2.37 -7.35
CA LEU A 50 -1.77 -1.56 -6.31
C LEU A 50 -3.28 -1.34 -6.50
N PRO A 51 -3.81 -1.00 -7.69
CA PRO A 51 -5.24 -0.74 -7.85
C PRO A 51 -6.13 -1.93 -7.47
N GLY A 52 -5.73 -3.14 -7.92
CA GLY A 52 -6.46 -4.36 -7.57
C GLY A 52 -6.38 -4.71 -6.08
N LEU A 53 -5.24 -4.45 -5.43
CA LEU A 53 -5.13 -4.61 -3.98
C LEU A 53 -5.95 -3.57 -3.22
N GLU A 54 -5.93 -2.30 -3.62
CA GLU A 54 -6.76 -1.23 -3.02
C GLU A 54 -8.24 -1.63 -3.04
N GLU A 55 -8.75 -2.06 -4.20
CA GLU A 55 -10.13 -2.53 -4.34
C GLU A 55 -10.41 -3.78 -3.51
N THR A 56 -9.51 -4.78 -3.54
CA THR A 56 -9.68 -5.99 -2.73
C THR A 56 -9.80 -5.67 -1.26
N LEU A 57 -8.93 -4.81 -0.72
CA LEU A 57 -8.96 -4.42 0.69
C LEU A 57 -10.24 -3.62 1.02
N ALA A 58 -10.65 -2.72 0.14
CA ALA A 58 -11.88 -1.95 0.29
C ALA A 58 -13.14 -2.83 0.35
N GLN A 59 -13.23 -3.86 -0.50
CA GLN A 59 -14.42 -4.70 -0.61
C GLN A 59 -14.46 -5.87 0.38
N THR A 60 -13.31 -6.38 0.81
CA THR A 60 -13.22 -7.66 1.55
C THR A 60 -12.69 -7.53 2.98
N SER A 61 -12.37 -6.32 3.44
CA SER A 61 -12.06 -6.06 4.84
C SER A 61 -13.32 -5.76 5.65
N ILE A 62 -13.43 -6.36 6.83
CA ILE A 62 -14.62 -6.24 7.70
C ILE A 62 -14.67 -4.95 8.53
N CYS A 63 -13.59 -4.14 8.54
CA CYS A 63 -13.52 -2.90 9.30
C CYS A 63 -12.87 -1.76 8.50
N GLY A 64 -13.13 -0.53 8.94
CA GLY A 64 -12.67 0.69 8.24
C GLY A 64 -11.16 0.78 8.07
N LEU A 65 -10.36 0.25 9.02
CA LEU A 65 -8.90 0.24 8.90
C LEU A 65 -8.46 -0.52 7.64
N GLY A 66 -8.94 -1.75 7.46
CA GLY A 66 -8.59 -2.57 6.30
C GLY A 66 -9.10 -1.95 5.00
N GLN A 67 -10.28 -1.35 5.02
CA GLN A 67 -10.89 -0.75 3.83
C GLN A 67 -10.11 0.45 3.28
N VAL A 68 -9.39 1.20 4.13
CA VAL A 68 -8.67 2.42 3.74
C VAL A 68 -7.14 2.29 3.81
N ALA A 69 -6.62 1.12 4.16
CA ALA A 69 -5.20 0.93 4.48
C ALA A 69 -4.24 1.33 3.34
N LEU A 70 -4.70 1.24 2.08
CA LEU A 70 -3.89 1.57 0.90
C LEU A 70 -4.18 2.96 0.32
N ASN A 71 -5.18 3.68 0.85
CA ASN A 71 -5.55 5.02 0.39
C ASN A 71 -4.40 6.03 0.47
N PRO A 72 -3.53 6.05 1.51
CA PRO A 72 -2.42 7.00 1.58
C PRO A 72 -1.46 6.86 0.39
N LEU A 73 -1.13 5.63 0.01
CA LEU A 73 -0.26 5.37 -1.13
C LEU A 73 -0.99 5.66 -2.44
N ALA A 74 -2.20 5.12 -2.60
CA ALA A 74 -2.94 5.24 -3.84
C ALA A 74 -3.29 6.70 -4.17
N SER A 75 -3.66 7.51 -3.18
CA SER A 75 -3.89 8.95 -3.37
C SER A 75 -2.62 9.69 -3.80
N VAL A 76 -1.47 9.41 -3.19
CA VAL A 76 -0.19 10.01 -3.58
C VAL A 76 0.20 9.62 -5.00
N LEU A 77 0.01 8.36 -5.41
CA LEU A 77 0.33 7.93 -6.78
C LEU A 77 -0.66 8.46 -7.83
N ARG A 78 -1.92 8.69 -7.45
CA ARG A 78 -2.90 9.37 -8.32
C ARG A 78 -2.54 10.84 -8.53
N ALA A 79 -2.10 11.53 -7.48
CA ALA A 79 -1.76 12.95 -7.53
C ALA A 79 -0.36 13.23 -8.12
N TRP A 80 0.62 12.38 -7.81
CA TRP A 80 2.02 12.52 -8.22
C TRP A 80 2.58 11.19 -8.73
N PRO A 81 2.18 10.71 -9.91
CA PRO A 81 2.63 9.43 -10.45
C PRO A 81 4.15 9.34 -10.67
N GLU A 82 4.83 10.47 -10.86
CA GLU A 82 6.27 10.59 -11.09
C GLU A 82 7.13 10.23 -9.88
N VAL A 83 6.55 10.13 -8.67
CA VAL A 83 7.29 9.82 -7.44
C VAL A 83 7.88 8.40 -7.43
N LEU A 84 7.45 7.53 -8.35
CA LEU A 84 8.01 6.19 -8.54
C LEU A 84 9.22 6.15 -9.49
N ASN A 85 9.49 7.25 -10.22
CA ASN A 85 10.56 7.33 -11.23
C ASN A 85 11.87 7.92 -10.69
N ARG A 86 11.99 8.06 -9.37
CA ARG A 86 13.18 8.55 -8.67
C ARG A 86 13.89 7.41 -7.97
#